data_AF-A0A183JIT8-F1
#
_entry.id   AF-A0A183JIT8-F1
#
_cell.length_a   1.000
_cell.length_b   1.000
_cell.length_c   1.000
_cell.angle_alpha   90.00
_cell.angle_beta   90.00
_cell.angle_gamma   90.00
#
_symmetry.space_group_name_H-M   'P 1'
#
loop_
_entity.id
_entity.type
_entity.pdbx_description
1 polymer ?
#
loop_
_entity_poly.entity_id
_entity_poly.type
_entity_poly.pdbx_seq_one_letter_code
_entity_poly.pdbx_strand_id
1 'polypeptide(L)'
;MVGQCRWHCPTCNTRRDASKWIELWKLPTYLIIHLKRFRYEYGNWRKQTTNVDFPIECLDMSSFIVGPKLHSSEYALYSVLNHRGTMESGHYTTFCRNIRDGRWYEYDDENVSLLDKNEIQVSYLQNSK
;
A
#
# COMPACT_ATOMS: atom_id res chain seq x y z
N MET A 1 3.13 2.51 22.73
CA MET A 1 4.53 2.11 22.95
C MET A 1 4.65 1.51 24.33
N VAL A 2 4.58 0.19 24.44
CA VAL A 2 4.56 -0.57 25.71
C VAL A 2 5.52 -1.76 25.65
N GLY A 3 5.78 -2.41 26.78
CA GLY A 3 6.61 -3.61 26.84
C GLY A 3 8.06 -3.36 26.38
N GLN A 4 8.53 -4.14 25.40
CA GLN A 4 9.87 -3.98 24.82
C GLN A 4 10.01 -2.70 23.97
N CYS A 5 8.89 -2.16 23.48
CA CYS A 5 8.82 -0.96 22.63
C CYS A 5 8.53 0.33 23.42
N ARG A 6 8.86 0.37 24.72
CA ARG A 6 8.71 1.57 25.56
C ARG A 6 9.56 2.74 25.06
N TRP A 7 9.02 3.94 25.15
CA TRP A 7 9.71 5.17 24.77
C TRP A 7 10.69 5.61 25.86
N HIS A 8 11.88 6.06 25.45
CA HIS A 8 12.82 6.66 26.39
C HIS A 8 12.42 8.12 26.64
N CYS A 9 11.85 8.38 27.82
CA CYS A 9 11.46 9.74 28.19
C CYS A 9 12.71 10.54 28.60
N PRO A 10 13.05 11.64 27.91
CA PRO A 10 14.23 12.45 28.24
C PRO A 10 14.08 13.15 29.58
N THR A 11 12.87 13.53 29.98
CA THR A 11 12.59 14.18 31.28
C THR A 11 12.75 13.23 32.45
N CYS A 12 12.30 11.98 32.31
CA CYS A 12 12.41 10.97 33.37
C CYS A 12 13.72 10.18 33.35
N ASN A 13 14.51 10.34 32.28
CA ASN A 13 15.72 9.56 31.97
C ASN A 13 15.51 8.03 32.10
N THR A 14 14.37 7.54 31.62
CA THR A 14 14.01 6.11 31.72
C THR A 14 12.93 5.72 30.71
N ARG A 15 12.74 4.40 30.51
CA ARG A 15 11.72 3.86 29.59
C ARG A 15 10.33 3.90 30.20
N ARG A 16 9.39 4.53 29.50
CA ARG A 16 7.99 4.70 29.90
C ARG A 16 7.04 4.24 28.80
N ASP A 17 5.84 3.85 29.22
CA ASP A 17 4.74 3.65 28.30
C ASP A 17 4.32 5.00 27.73
N ALA A 18 4.01 5.02 26.43
CA ALA A 18 3.64 6.23 25.73
C ALA A 18 2.65 5.95 24.60
N SER A 19 1.79 6.93 24.31
CA SER A 19 0.98 6.97 23.10
C SER A 19 1.82 7.54 21.94
N LYS A 20 1.66 6.97 20.75
CA LYS A 20 2.34 7.42 19.53
C LYS A 20 1.33 7.55 18.41
N TRP A 21 1.32 8.70 17.76
CA TRP A 21 0.63 8.94 16.49
C TRP A 21 1.65 9.29 15.41
N ILE A 22 1.24 9.15 14.15
CA ILE A 22 2.02 9.52 12.97
C ILE A 22 1.07 10.28 12.06
N GLU A 23 1.52 11.43 11.57
CA GLU A 23 0.74 12.31 10.70
C GLU A 23 1.56 12.62 9.44
N LEU A 24 0.86 12.88 8.33
CA LEU A 24 1.52 13.25 7.09
C LEU A 24 1.77 14.77 7.09
N TRP A 25 3.04 15.16 7.10
CA TRP A 25 3.42 16.58 7.06
C TRP A 25 3.48 17.14 5.63
N LYS A 26 4.05 16.35 4.70
CA LYS A 26 4.21 16.69 3.29
C LYS A 26 4.13 15.40 2.47
N LEU A 27 3.62 15.51 1.24
CA LEU A 27 3.58 14.37 0.32
C LEU A 27 4.72 14.40 -0.71
N PRO A 28 5.24 13.22 -1.10
CA PRO A 28 6.26 13.08 -2.14
C PRO A 28 5.64 13.13 -3.54
N THR A 29 6.44 13.40 -4.58
CA THR A 29 5.98 13.32 -5.98
C THR A 29 5.48 11.92 -6.35
N TYR A 30 6.13 10.86 -5.84
CA TYR A 30 5.70 9.48 -5.97
C TYR A 30 5.31 8.93 -4.60
N LEU A 31 4.02 8.63 -4.43
CA LEU A 31 3.48 8.07 -3.20
C LEU A 31 3.36 6.54 -3.33
N ILE A 32 4.07 5.82 -2.46
CA ILE A 32 3.99 4.37 -2.37
C ILE A 32 3.11 4.00 -1.16
N ILE A 33 2.00 3.31 -1.42
CA ILE A 33 1.08 2.83 -0.38
C ILE A 33 1.23 1.32 -0.27
N HIS A 34 1.76 0.85 0.85
CA HIS A 34 1.85 -0.57 1.17
C HIS A 34 0.69 -1.01 2.05
N LEU A 35 -0.15 -1.92 1.54
CA LEU A 35 -1.21 -2.56 2.31
C LEU A 35 -0.61 -3.71 3.14
N LYS A 36 -0.60 -3.57 4.47
CA LYS A 36 -0.09 -4.60 5.40
C LYS A 36 -1.03 -5.80 5.48
N ARG A 37 -0.96 -6.68 4.48
CA ARG A 37 -1.86 -7.83 4.36
C ARG A 37 -1.44 -9.04 5.18
N PHE A 38 -0.15 -9.23 5.48
CA PHE A 38 0.30 -10.40 6.24
C PHE A 38 0.32 -10.13 7.74
N ARG A 39 -0.24 -11.08 8.50
CA ARG A 39 -0.22 -11.09 9.96
C ARG A 39 0.20 -12.46 10.45
N TYR A 40 0.98 -12.49 11.53
CA TYR A 40 1.37 -13.73 12.18
C TYR A 40 0.38 -14.01 13.31
N GLU A 41 -0.36 -15.11 13.20
CA GLU A 41 -1.42 -15.49 14.14
C GLU A 41 -1.32 -16.99 14.43
N TYR A 42 -1.38 -17.37 15.72
CA TYR A 42 -1.38 -18.77 16.16
C TYR A 42 -0.25 -19.66 15.58
N GLY A 43 0.94 -19.08 15.38
CA GLY A 43 2.10 -19.81 14.87
C GLY A 43 2.24 -19.83 13.35
N ASN A 44 1.30 -19.23 12.59
CA ASN A 44 1.31 -19.24 11.12
C ASN A 44 1.09 -17.83 10.54
N TRP A 45 1.60 -17.59 9.32
CA TRP A 45 1.28 -16.37 8.58
C TRP A 45 -0.09 -16.51 7.90
N ARG A 46 -0.90 -15.46 8.00
CA ARG A 46 -2.18 -15.35 7.32
C ARG A 46 -2.21 -14.07 6.49
N LYS A 47 -2.69 -14.20 5.25
CA LYS A 47 -2.89 -13.07 4.34
C LYS A 47 -4.33 -12.55 4.48
N GLN A 48 -4.47 -11.24 4.70
CA GLN A 48 -5.75 -10.54 4.66
C GLN A 48 -6.15 -10.29 3.20
N THR A 49 -7.20 -10.98 2.78
CA THR A 49 -7.78 -10.92 1.43
C THR A 49 -8.88 -9.86 1.30
N THR A 50 -9.08 -9.02 2.31
CA THR A 50 -10.07 -7.93 2.29
C THR A 50 -9.88 -7.07 1.05
N ASN A 51 -10.97 -6.82 0.34
CA ASN A 51 -10.95 -5.94 -0.82
C ASN A 51 -10.72 -4.50 -0.36
N VAL A 52 -9.89 -3.77 -1.10
CA VAL A 52 -9.59 -2.36 -0.82
C VAL A 52 -9.84 -1.62 -2.10
N ASP A 53 -10.86 -0.76 -2.09
CA ASP A 53 -11.15 0.09 -3.23
C ASP A 53 -10.18 1.28 -3.24
N PHE A 54 -9.61 1.56 -4.41
CA PHE A 54 -8.69 2.68 -4.62
C PHE A 54 -8.95 3.33 -5.98
N PRO A 55 -8.88 4.67 -6.07
CA PRO A 55 -9.07 5.38 -7.34
C PRO A 55 -7.86 5.23 -8.26
N ILE A 56 -8.10 5.19 -9.58
CA ILE A 56 -7.03 5.05 -10.58
C ILE A 56 -6.47 6.41 -11.03
N GLU A 57 -7.26 7.47 -11.09
CA GLU A 57 -6.79 8.79 -11.60
C GLU A 57 -6.78 9.89 -10.55
N CYS A 58 -7.72 9.87 -9.58
CA CYS A 58 -7.93 10.97 -8.64
C CYS A 58 -7.95 10.47 -7.18
N LEU A 59 -6.78 10.20 -6.61
CA LEU A 59 -6.63 10.01 -5.17
C LEU A 59 -6.34 11.37 -4.51
N ASP A 60 -7.35 11.99 -3.91
CA ASP A 60 -7.16 13.21 -3.12
C ASP A 60 -6.66 12.87 -1.70
N MET A 61 -5.42 13.28 -1.40
CA MET A 61 -4.79 13.11 -0.10
C MET A 61 -4.88 14.35 0.80
N SER A 62 -5.53 15.43 0.34
CA SER A 62 -5.50 16.75 0.98
C SER A 62 -6.05 16.77 2.41
N SER A 63 -6.98 15.88 2.74
CA SER A 63 -7.58 15.76 4.08
C SER A 63 -6.67 15.09 5.12
N PHE A 64 -5.62 14.39 4.67
CA PHE A 64 -4.69 13.66 5.55
C PHE A 64 -3.40 14.41 5.86
N ILE A 65 -3.17 15.57 5.23
CA ILE A 65 -1.96 16.39 5.40
C ILE A 65 -2.20 17.43 6.49
N VAL A 66 -1.30 17.47 7.49
CA VAL A 66 -1.31 18.47 8.58
C VAL A 66 -0.44 19.68 8.26
N GLY A 67 0.60 19.49 7.43
CA GLY A 67 1.49 20.57 7.01
C GLY A 67 0.94 21.45 5.88
N PRO A 68 1.74 22.40 5.38
CA PRO A 68 1.30 23.36 4.37
C PRO A 68 1.01 22.70 3.01
N LYS A 69 -0.13 23.05 2.41
CA LYS A 69 -0.59 22.56 1.11
C LYS A 69 -0.02 23.38 -0.04
N LEU A 70 1.28 23.22 -0.30
CA LEU A 70 2.01 24.01 -1.31
C LEU A 70 1.80 23.52 -2.75
N HIS A 71 1.39 22.26 -2.94
CA HIS A 71 1.21 21.63 -4.24
C HIS A 71 -0.09 20.81 -4.27
N SER A 72 -0.50 20.37 -5.47
CA SER A 72 -1.61 19.42 -5.60
C SER A 72 -1.34 18.19 -4.74
N SER A 73 -2.40 17.73 -4.06
CA SER A 73 -2.40 16.51 -3.24
C SER A 73 -3.12 15.36 -3.94
N GLU A 74 -3.37 15.50 -5.24
CA GLU A 74 -4.03 14.50 -6.06
C GLU A 74 -2.99 13.58 -6.73
N TYR A 75 -3.27 12.27 -6.71
CA TYR A 75 -2.43 11.25 -7.33
C TYR A 75 -3.22 10.44 -8.33
N ALA A 76 -2.58 10.18 -9.48
CA ALA A 76 -2.98 9.12 -10.39
C ALA A 76 -2.16 7.86 -10.11
N LEU A 77 -2.83 6.72 -10.14
CA LEU A 77 -2.21 5.41 -9.99
C LEU A 77 -1.29 5.14 -11.18
N TYR A 78 -0.06 4.76 -10.86
CA TYR A 78 0.96 4.42 -11.85
C TYR A 78 1.17 2.90 -11.98
N SER A 79 1.19 2.20 -10.85
CA SER A 79 1.40 0.75 -10.81
C SER A 79 0.74 0.10 -9.59
N VAL A 80 0.40 -1.17 -9.71
CA VAL A 80 -0.08 -2.02 -8.61
C VAL A 80 0.80 -3.27 -8.56
N LEU A 81 1.40 -3.54 -7.40
CA LEU A 81 2.10 -4.79 -7.14
C LEU A 81 1.12 -5.78 -6.52
N ASN A 82 0.79 -6.81 -7.29
CA ASN A 82 -0.17 -7.84 -6.92
C ASN A 82 0.57 -9.00 -6.26
N HIS A 83 -0.09 -9.66 -5.31
CA HIS A 83 0.39 -10.90 -4.71
C HIS A 83 -0.72 -11.93 -4.71
N ARG A 84 -0.43 -13.18 -5.11
CA ARG A 84 -1.32 -14.35 -5.05
C ARG A 84 -0.68 -15.42 -4.15
N GLY A 85 -1.49 -16.28 -3.51
CA GLY A 85 -0.96 -17.29 -2.59
C GLY A 85 -0.66 -16.80 -1.16
N THR A 86 0.15 -17.58 -0.44
CA THR A 86 0.49 -17.38 0.99
C THR A 86 1.80 -16.61 1.16
N MET A 87 2.20 -16.34 2.40
CA MET A 87 3.49 -15.69 2.69
C MET A 87 4.67 -16.58 2.29
N GLU A 88 4.53 -17.88 2.48
CA GLU A 88 5.58 -18.89 2.26
C GLU A 88 5.65 -19.37 0.82
N SER A 89 4.53 -19.36 0.10
CA SER A 89 4.45 -19.77 -1.31
C SER A 89 3.41 -18.92 -2.01
N GLY A 90 3.90 -17.86 -2.66
CA GLY A 90 3.07 -16.91 -3.37
C GLY A 90 3.75 -16.43 -4.65
N HIS A 91 2.99 -15.68 -5.42
CA HIS A 91 3.40 -15.17 -6.73
C HIS A 91 3.13 -13.68 -6.84
N TYR A 92 4.10 -12.94 -7.36
CA TYR A 92 4.00 -11.49 -7.52
C TYR A 92 3.88 -11.13 -9.00
N THR A 93 2.83 -10.39 -9.34
CA THR A 93 2.67 -9.79 -10.68
C THR A 93 2.52 -8.29 -10.54
N THR A 94 2.68 -7.53 -11.62
CA THR A 94 2.55 -6.07 -11.58
C THR A 94 1.62 -5.57 -12.68
N PHE A 95 0.68 -4.71 -12.31
CA PHE A 95 0.00 -3.85 -13.28
C PHE A 95 0.73 -2.53 -13.38
N CYS A 96 1.03 -2.06 -14.58
CA CYS A 96 1.71 -0.78 -14.77
C CYS A 96 1.13 -0.04 -15.97
N ARG A 97 1.01 1.29 -15.81
CA ARG A 97 0.64 2.18 -16.90
C ARG A 97 1.90 2.54 -17.70
N ASN A 98 1.93 2.16 -18.96
CA ASN A 98 2.99 2.57 -19.86
C ASN A 98 2.86 4.07 -20.18
N ILE A 99 3.91 4.83 -19.87
CA ILE A 99 3.93 6.29 -20.08
C ILE A 99 3.91 6.70 -21.55
N ARG A 100 4.28 5.80 -22.48
CA ARG A 100 4.41 6.13 -23.91
C ARG A 100 3.06 6.11 -24.64
N ASP A 101 2.19 5.16 -24.31
CA ASP A 101 0.88 4.97 -24.96
C ASP A 101 -0.30 5.21 -24.00
N GLY A 102 -0.02 5.37 -22.70
CA GLY A 102 -1.02 5.57 -21.66
C GLY A 102 -1.84 4.33 -21.29
N ARG A 103 -1.52 3.15 -21.84
CA ARG A 103 -2.25 1.89 -21.64
C ARG A 103 -1.72 1.12 -20.44
N TRP A 104 -2.53 0.22 -19.93
CA TRP A 104 -2.19 -0.67 -18.82
C TRP A 104 -1.74 -2.03 -19.32
N TYR A 105 -0.77 -2.59 -18.63
CA TYR A 105 -0.22 -3.91 -18.91
C TYR A 105 -0.08 -4.71 -17.62
N GLU A 106 -0.32 -6.02 -17.69
CA GLU A 106 0.11 -6.98 -16.66
C GLU A 106 1.48 -7.52 -17.05
N TYR A 107 2.39 -7.50 -16.07
CA TYR A 107 3.72 -8.09 -16.13
C TYR A 107 3.73 -9.29 -15.17
N ASP A 108 3.77 -10.48 -15.75
CA ASP A 108 3.79 -11.77 -15.07
C ASP A 108 5.04 -12.53 -15.54
N ASP A 109 6.13 -12.37 -14.78
CA ASP A 109 7.48 -12.82 -15.13
C ASP A 109 7.90 -12.37 -16.54
N GLU A 110 8.18 -13.30 -17.46
CA GLU A 110 8.51 -13.00 -18.86
C GLU A 110 7.31 -12.59 -19.72
N ASN A 111 6.08 -12.77 -19.23
CA ASN A 111 4.86 -12.55 -19.98
C ASN A 111 4.34 -11.13 -19.76
N VAL A 112 4.03 -10.44 -20.86
CA VAL A 112 3.44 -9.10 -20.84
C VAL A 112 2.16 -9.11 -21.67
N SER A 113 1.05 -8.72 -21.05
CA SER A 113 -0.27 -8.69 -21.69
C SER A 113 -0.93 -7.32 -21.51
N LEU A 114 -1.76 -6.94 -22.48
CA LEU A 114 -2.59 -5.73 -22.38
C LEU A 114 -3.68 -5.96 -21.33
N LEU A 115 -3.87 -4.99 -20.44
CA LEU A 115 -4.84 -5.05 -19.35
C LEU A 115 -5.91 -3.97 -19.53
N ASP A 116 -7.19 -4.35 -19.41
CA ASP A 116 -8.27 -3.36 -19.38
C ASP A 116 -8.26 -2.62 -18.03
N LYS A 117 -8.48 -1.30 -18.07
CA LYS A 117 -8.45 -0.47 -16.86
C LYS A 117 -9.47 -0.92 -15.81
N ASN A 118 -10.60 -1.51 -16.21
CA ASN A 118 -11.62 -2.02 -15.30
C ASN A 118 -11.16 -3.28 -14.54
N GLU A 119 -10.21 -4.04 -15.09
CA GLU A 119 -9.70 -5.28 -14.49
C GLU A 119 -8.71 -5.04 -13.35
N ILE A 120 -8.17 -3.81 -13.25
CA ILE A 120 -7.24 -3.40 -12.18
C ILE A 120 -7.88 -3.56 -10.79
N GLN A 121 -9.18 -3.29 -10.67
CA GLN A 121 -9.93 -3.45 -9.42
C GLN A 121 -10.56 -4.84 -9.26
N VAL A 122 -10.91 -5.51 -10.35
CA VAL A 122 -11.69 -6.77 -10.34
C VAL A 122 -10.80 -8.01 -10.13
N SER A 123 -9.55 -7.99 -10.59
CA SER A 123 -8.64 -9.15 -10.57
C SER A 123 -8.31 -9.70 -9.16
N TYR A 124 -8.69 -8.99 -8.09
CA TYR A 124 -8.56 -9.45 -6.71
C TYR A 124 -9.76 -10.24 -6.18
N LEU A 125 -10.91 -10.20 -6.85
CA LEU A 125 -12.14 -10.88 -6.42
C LEU A 125 -12.18 -12.37 -6.83
N GLN A 126 -11.43 -12.78 -7.85
CA GLN A 126 -11.57 -14.13 -8.44
C GLN A 126 -10.55 -15.18 -7.94
N ASN A 127 -9.52 -14.78 -7.17
CA ASN A 127 -8.46 -15.68 -6.70
C ASN A 127 -8.61 -16.08 -5.22
N SER A 128 -9.82 -16.03 -4.68
CA SER A 128 -10.16 -16.43 -3.30
C SER A 128 -10.91 -17.76 -3.22
N LYS A 129 -10.62 -18.71 -4.12
CA LYS A 129 -11.01 -20.11 -3.94
C LYS A 129 -9.80 -20.93 -3.52
#